data_AF-A0A3D5APG1-F1
#
_entry.id   AF-A0A3D5APG1-F1
#
_cell.length_a   1.000
_cell.length_b   1.000
_cell.length_c   1.000
_cell.angle_alpha   90.00
_cell.angle_beta   90.00
_cell.angle_gamma   90.00
#
_symmetry.space_group_name_H-M   'P 1'
#
loop_
_entity.id
_entity.type
_entity.pdbx_description
1 polymer ?
#
loop_
_entity_poly.entity_id
_entity_poly.type
_entity_poly.pdbx_seq_one_letter_code
_entity_poly.pdbx_strand_id
1 'polypeptide(L)'
;RYNTLRNSEGWIVLRHGNRNRVEGNIGLGSGIRYYDNDHVIVNNLVQNSHVIAGSGTIIDDTSGSTAHARPDRVLFAFNTIRGSGTLLEIGSGNTYGPDNCTWANNIFQGSGSGALVDVSKGSNLRWQGNIIWGGTGGDMPSSGYRSVNPGLITDSGGLYRLGSASSPAVDTAAGSYPQVTLDFDLFTRAGANDVGADEFTSGGTQRRPLTTADVGPNAP
;
A
#
# COMPACT_ATOMS: atom_id res chain seq x y z
N ARG A 1 2.29 -7.50 11.15
CA ARG A 1 0.94 -7.01 10.79
C ARG A 1 0.48 -6.11 11.91
N TYR A 2 -0.38 -5.14 11.64
CA TYR A 2 -0.99 -4.27 12.66
C TYR A 2 0.04 -3.55 13.55
N ASN A 3 1.19 -3.19 12.96
CA ASN A 3 2.22 -2.42 13.65
C ASN A 3 2.00 -0.91 13.46
N THR A 4 2.58 -0.11 14.35
CA THR A 4 2.80 1.33 14.13
C THR A 4 4.30 1.55 13.92
N LEU A 5 4.67 2.15 12.80
CA LEU A 5 6.02 2.62 12.51
C LEU A 5 5.97 4.16 12.55
N ARG A 6 6.67 4.73 13.52
CA ARG A 6 6.76 6.18 13.75
C ARG A 6 8.23 6.52 14.00
N ASN A 7 8.65 7.73 13.60
CA ASN A 7 10.01 8.23 13.79
C ASN A 7 11.06 7.25 13.23
N SER A 8 10.72 6.55 12.16
CA SER A 8 11.54 5.52 11.53
C SER A 8 11.75 5.89 10.07
N GLU A 9 12.91 6.46 9.76
CA GLU A 9 13.32 6.74 8.38
C GLU A 9 13.71 5.43 7.70
N GLY A 10 12.73 4.79 7.03
CA GLY A 10 12.96 3.50 6.40
C GLY A 10 11.69 2.84 5.86
N TRP A 11 11.80 1.55 5.56
CA TRP A 11 10.71 0.73 5.02
C TRP A 11 10.58 -0.57 5.80
N ILE A 12 9.37 -1.12 5.86
CA ILE A 12 9.22 -2.57 6.01
C ILE A 12 9.81 -3.19 4.75
N VAL A 13 10.91 -3.95 4.87
CA VAL A 13 11.58 -4.56 3.72
C VAL A 13 11.34 -6.06 3.70
N LEU A 14 10.62 -6.53 2.68
CA LEU A 14 10.59 -7.95 2.30
C LEU A 14 11.80 -8.19 1.41
N ARG A 15 12.93 -8.48 2.05
CA ARG A 15 14.25 -8.51 1.41
C ARG A 15 14.55 -9.86 0.73
N HIS A 16 14.17 -10.94 1.39
CA HIS A 16 14.35 -12.32 0.94
C HIS A 16 13.16 -13.17 1.38
N GLY A 17 12.90 -14.23 0.62
CA GLY A 17 11.92 -15.26 0.95
C GLY A 17 10.52 -14.92 0.47
N ASN A 18 9.72 -15.95 0.21
CA ASN A 18 8.45 -15.88 -0.53
C ASN A 18 7.23 -15.94 0.38
N ARG A 19 6.05 -15.54 -0.13
CA ARG A 19 4.73 -15.71 0.51
C ARG A 19 4.54 -15.00 1.86
N ASN A 20 5.17 -13.84 2.01
CA ASN A 20 5.00 -13.01 3.19
C ASN A 20 3.70 -12.19 3.14
N ARG A 21 3.13 -11.89 4.32
CA ARG A 21 1.96 -11.02 4.44
C ARG A 21 2.24 -9.78 5.28
N VAL A 22 2.14 -8.62 4.64
CA VAL A 22 2.28 -7.29 5.26
C VAL A 22 0.90 -6.63 5.27
N GLU A 23 0.29 -6.62 6.45
CA GLU A 23 -1.11 -6.24 6.58
C GLU A 23 -1.37 -5.26 7.72
N GLY A 24 -2.22 -4.27 7.47
CA GLY A 24 -2.81 -3.42 8.50
C GLY A 24 -1.81 -2.51 9.21
N ASN A 25 -0.61 -2.30 8.65
CA ASN A 25 0.41 -1.49 9.31
C ASN A 25 0.15 0.00 9.08
N ILE A 26 0.50 0.80 10.08
CA ILE A 26 0.45 2.26 10.06
C ILE A 26 1.88 2.76 9.95
N GLY A 27 2.27 3.31 8.80
CA GLY A 27 3.57 3.94 8.55
C GLY A 27 3.46 5.45 8.57
N LEU A 28 4.11 6.10 9.54
CA LEU A 28 4.17 7.55 9.71
C LEU A 28 5.59 8.02 9.39
N GLY A 29 5.85 8.31 8.12
CA GLY A 29 7.20 8.57 7.59
C GLY A 29 7.95 7.31 7.16
N SER A 30 7.37 6.12 7.38
CA SER A 30 7.96 4.83 6.97
C SER A 30 7.17 4.19 5.83
N GLY A 31 7.89 3.61 4.87
CA GLY A 31 7.32 3.01 3.66
C GLY A 31 7.26 1.48 3.69
N ILE A 32 6.97 0.89 2.52
CA ILE A 32 7.09 -0.55 2.27
C ILE A 32 7.98 -0.79 1.05
N ARG A 33 8.95 -1.69 1.16
CA ARG A 33 9.79 -2.13 0.04
C ARG A 33 9.73 -3.65 -0.05
N TYR A 34 9.64 -4.19 -1.25
CA TYR A 34 9.57 -5.63 -1.41
C TYR A 34 10.29 -6.14 -2.66
N TYR A 35 10.79 -7.36 -2.52
CA TYR A 35 11.38 -8.26 -3.52
C TYR A 35 10.63 -9.59 -3.43
N ASP A 36 11.04 -10.59 -4.22
CA ASP A 36 10.55 -11.97 -4.09
C ASP A 36 9.02 -12.15 -4.30
N ASN A 37 8.59 -13.40 -4.17
CA ASN A 37 7.37 -13.86 -4.80
C ASN A 37 6.17 -13.98 -3.87
N ASP A 38 4.98 -13.92 -4.48
CA ASP A 38 3.70 -14.36 -3.92
C ASP A 38 3.33 -13.63 -2.61
N HIS A 39 3.82 -12.40 -2.43
CA HIS A 39 3.52 -11.59 -1.26
C HIS A 39 2.09 -11.07 -1.28
N VAL A 40 1.52 -10.88 -0.09
CA VAL A 40 0.22 -10.22 0.09
C VAL A 40 0.44 -8.98 0.94
N ILE A 41 0.32 -7.80 0.33
CA ILE A 41 0.55 -6.51 0.96
C ILE A 41 -0.75 -5.72 0.91
N VAL A 42 -1.48 -5.71 2.03
CA VAL A 42 -2.87 -5.22 2.05
C VAL A 42 -3.21 -4.38 3.27
N ASN A 43 -4.18 -3.47 3.14
CA ASN A 43 -4.68 -2.66 4.26
C ASN A 43 -3.61 -1.83 4.98
N ASN A 44 -2.49 -1.48 4.33
CA ASN A 44 -1.48 -0.64 4.95
C ASN A 44 -1.79 0.83 4.71
N LEU A 45 -1.70 1.62 5.77
CA LEU A 45 -1.77 3.08 5.71
C LEU A 45 -0.34 3.62 5.77
N VAL A 46 0.14 4.17 4.66
CA VAL A 46 1.48 4.78 4.54
C VAL A 46 1.30 6.27 4.34
N GLN A 47 1.77 7.06 5.29
CA GLN A 47 1.66 8.52 5.29
C GLN A 47 3.04 9.16 5.30
N ASN A 48 3.23 10.19 4.49
CA ASN A 48 4.49 10.93 4.36
C ASN A 48 5.67 10.02 3.98
N SER A 49 5.40 9.00 3.18
CA SER A 49 6.39 8.07 2.63
C SER A 49 5.84 7.44 1.34
N HIS A 50 6.57 6.49 0.78
CA HIS A 50 6.24 5.84 -0.48
C HIS A 50 6.54 4.33 -0.44
N VAL A 51 6.11 3.64 -1.49
CA VAL A 51 6.27 2.21 -1.68
C VAL A 51 7.25 1.94 -2.82
N ILE A 52 8.08 0.90 -2.66
CA ILE A 52 9.00 0.44 -3.68
C ILE A 52 8.73 -1.03 -3.97
N ALA A 53 8.26 -1.32 -5.18
CA ALA A 53 8.35 -2.66 -5.76
C ALA A 53 9.73 -2.77 -6.41
N GLY A 54 10.62 -3.54 -5.78
CA GLY A 54 12.01 -3.61 -6.19
C GLY A 54 12.23 -4.23 -7.57
N SER A 55 13.50 -4.39 -7.93
CA SER A 55 13.94 -5.12 -9.12
C SER A 55 15.01 -6.14 -8.76
N GLY A 56 15.05 -7.24 -9.50
CA GLY A 56 15.98 -8.33 -9.27
C GLY A 56 17.25 -8.24 -10.11
N THR A 57 18.36 -8.69 -9.54
CA THR A 57 19.54 -9.13 -10.30
C THR A 57 19.39 -10.56 -10.80
N ILE A 58 18.41 -11.29 -10.26
CA ILE A 58 17.95 -12.61 -10.70
C ILE A 58 16.42 -12.63 -10.78
N ILE A 59 15.86 -13.64 -11.46
CA ILE A 59 14.41 -13.84 -11.53
C ILE A 59 13.89 -14.43 -10.22
N ASP A 60 14.42 -15.60 -9.84
CA ASP A 60 14.06 -16.33 -8.62
C ASP A 60 15.31 -16.76 -7.85
N ASP A 61 15.26 -16.71 -6.52
CA ASP A 61 16.31 -17.29 -5.68
C ASP A 61 16.04 -18.76 -5.38
N THR A 62 16.73 -19.65 -6.09
CA THR A 62 16.64 -21.11 -5.91
C THR A 62 17.86 -21.72 -5.23
N SER A 63 18.87 -20.90 -4.91
CA SER A 63 20.15 -21.37 -4.37
C SER A 63 20.46 -20.83 -2.97
N GLY A 64 19.55 -20.04 -2.38
CA GLY A 64 19.78 -19.41 -1.07
C GLY A 64 20.85 -18.33 -1.14
N SER A 65 20.88 -17.60 -2.26
CA SER A 65 21.87 -16.58 -2.52
C SER A 65 21.58 -15.28 -1.75
N THR A 66 22.47 -14.29 -1.86
CA THR A 66 22.25 -12.93 -1.34
C THR A 66 21.72 -11.97 -2.41
N ALA A 67 21.44 -12.47 -3.62
CA ALA A 67 20.94 -11.65 -4.72
C ALA A 67 19.52 -11.11 -4.41
N HIS A 68 19.09 -10.11 -5.18
CA HIS A 68 17.68 -9.69 -5.16
C HIS A 68 16.95 -10.45 -6.27
N ALA A 69 15.94 -11.24 -5.91
CA ALA A 69 14.95 -11.72 -6.87
C ALA A 69 13.94 -10.61 -7.16
N ARG A 70 13.44 -10.56 -8.40
CA ARG A 70 12.38 -9.61 -8.73
C ARG A 70 11.08 -9.99 -7.99
N PRO A 71 10.16 -9.04 -7.76
CA PRO A 71 8.83 -9.40 -7.28
C PRO A 71 8.02 -10.13 -8.35
N ASP A 72 7.62 -11.38 -8.12
CA ASP A 72 6.67 -12.08 -8.98
C ASP A 72 5.36 -12.43 -8.24
N ARG A 73 4.21 -12.21 -8.91
CA ARG A 73 2.87 -12.58 -8.40
C ARG A 73 2.50 -11.95 -7.06
N VAL A 74 3.05 -10.77 -6.76
CA VAL A 74 2.69 -10.01 -5.54
C VAL A 74 1.30 -9.41 -5.70
N LEU A 75 0.47 -9.56 -4.66
CA LEU A 75 -0.77 -8.82 -4.50
C LEU A 75 -0.52 -7.59 -3.62
N PHE A 76 -0.67 -6.40 -4.17
CA PHE A 76 -0.65 -5.13 -3.46
C PHE A 76 -2.04 -4.49 -3.56
N ALA A 77 -2.87 -4.65 -2.53
CA ALA A 77 -4.27 -4.22 -2.63
C ALA A 77 -4.84 -3.57 -1.37
N PHE A 78 -5.82 -2.69 -1.53
CA PHE A 78 -6.48 -2.03 -0.40
C PHE A 78 -5.51 -1.26 0.49
N ASN A 79 -4.46 -0.65 -0.06
CA ASN A 79 -3.56 0.20 0.72
C ASN A 79 -3.92 1.68 0.50
N THR A 80 -3.68 2.51 1.51
CA THR A 80 -3.77 3.97 1.38
C THR A 80 -2.36 4.55 1.50
N ILE A 81 -1.85 5.09 0.40
CA ILE A 81 -0.52 5.69 0.32
C ILE A 81 -0.69 7.18 0.08
N ARG A 82 -0.25 8.00 1.03
CA ARG A 82 -0.37 9.46 0.98
C ARG A 82 0.97 10.12 1.23
N GLY A 83 1.38 11.04 0.36
CA GLY A 83 2.65 11.72 0.48
C GLY A 83 2.83 12.81 -0.56
N SER A 84 4.08 13.13 -0.86
CA SER A 84 4.47 14.08 -1.91
C SER A 84 5.35 13.38 -2.93
N GLY A 85 5.25 13.78 -4.21
CA GLY A 85 6.02 13.17 -5.30
C GLY A 85 5.54 11.76 -5.65
N THR A 86 6.45 10.92 -6.15
CA THR A 86 6.17 9.53 -6.48
C THR A 86 5.85 8.72 -5.23
N LEU A 87 4.70 8.05 -5.23
CA LEU A 87 4.20 7.24 -4.11
C LEU A 87 4.42 5.75 -4.32
N LEU A 88 4.61 5.32 -5.56
CA LEU A 88 4.91 3.96 -5.95
C LEU A 88 5.97 3.94 -7.04
N GLU A 89 7.14 3.43 -6.71
CA GLU A 89 8.25 3.17 -7.64
C GLU A 89 8.30 1.68 -7.96
N ILE A 90 8.39 1.33 -9.24
CA ILE A 90 8.37 -0.05 -9.72
C ILE A 90 9.57 -0.34 -10.61
N GLY A 91 10.37 -1.32 -10.17
CA GLY A 91 11.39 -1.97 -10.99
C GLY A 91 12.67 -1.16 -11.23
N SER A 92 12.85 0.00 -10.62
CA SER A 92 14.07 0.80 -10.76
C SER A 92 15.34 0.04 -10.32
N GLY A 93 16.48 0.31 -10.97
CA GLY A 93 17.80 -0.22 -10.60
C GLY A 93 18.30 -1.43 -11.42
N ASN A 94 17.84 -2.64 -11.10
CA ASN A 94 18.43 -3.91 -11.58
C ASN A 94 17.78 -4.46 -12.87
N THR A 95 18.35 -5.51 -13.45
CA THR A 95 17.97 -6.07 -14.76
C THR A 95 16.51 -6.53 -14.85
N TYR A 96 16.01 -7.22 -13.82
CA TYR A 96 14.70 -7.88 -13.89
C TYR A 96 13.64 -7.08 -13.12
N GLY A 97 12.66 -6.53 -13.85
CA GLY A 97 11.50 -5.85 -13.26
C GLY A 97 10.45 -6.82 -12.72
N PRO A 98 9.53 -6.35 -11.86
CA PRO A 98 8.41 -7.16 -11.36
C PRO A 98 7.59 -7.82 -12.46
N ASP A 99 7.09 -9.03 -12.21
CA ASP A 99 6.26 -9.78 -13.16
C ASP A 99 4.96 -10.29 -12.54
N ASN A 100 3.86 -10.20 -13.30
CA ASN A 100 2.55 -10.72 -12.90
C ASN A 100 2.04 -10.20 -11.53
N CYS A 101 2.50 -9.01 -11.12
CA CYS A 101 2.08 -8.36 -9.88
C CYS A 101 0.75 -7.61 -10.10
N THR A 102 -0.07 -7.53 -9.05
CA THR A 102 -1.39 -6.90 -9.07
C THR A 102 -1.46 -5.75 -8.07
N TRP A 103 -1.79 -4.55 -8.56
CA TRP A 103 -2.13 -3.38 -7.75
C TRP A 103 -3.61 -3.07 -7.87
N ALA A 104 -4.36 -3.36 -6.81
CA ALA A 104 -5.82 -3.25 -6.85
C ALA A 104 -6.42 -2.49 -5.67
N ASN A 105 -7.42 -1.66 -5.96
CA ASN A 105 -8.22 -0.99 -4.93
C ASN A 105 -7.37 -0.19 -3.92
N ASN A 106 -6.26 0.39 -4.36
CA ASN A 106 -5.42 1.27 -3.52
C ASN A 106 -5.84 2.73 -3.68
N ILE A 107 -5.65 3.53 -2.65
CA ILE A 107 -5.68 5.00 -2.74
C ILE A 107 -4.23 5.50 -2.80
N PHE A 108 -3.92 6.26 -3.85
CA PHE A 108 -2.69 7.04 -3.95
C PHE A 108 -3.06 8.51 -3.95
N GLN A 109 -2.72 9.22 -2.86
CA GLN A 109 -3.04 10.63 -2.69
C GLN A 109 -1.77 11.48 -2.53
N GLY A 110 -1.47 12.28 -3.55
CA GLY A 110 -0.37 13.22 -3.55
C GLY A 110 -0.71 14.57 -2.90
N SER A 111 0.24 15.50 -2.96
CA SER A 111 0.16 16.84 -2.38
C SER A 111 -0.20 17.95 -3.39
N GLY A 112 -0.60 17.61 -4.63
CA GLY A 112 -1.16 18.56 -5.59
C GLY A 112 -0.47 18.62 -6.96
N SER A 113 0.63 17.92 -7.19
CA SER A 113 1.30 17.86 -8.50
C SER A 113 2.21 16.64 -8.64
N GLY A 114 2.56 16.29 -9.88
CA GLY A 114 3.49 15.21 -10.21
C GLY A 114 2.82 13.86 -10.49
N ALA A 115 3.60 12.95 -11.08
CA ALA A 115 3.23 11.56 -11.30
C ALA A 115 3.34 10.79 -9.97
N LEU A 116 2.28 10.10 -9.55
CA LEU A 116 2.28 9.34 -8.29
C LEU A 116 2.81 7.91 -8.45
N VAL A 117 2.89 7.41 -9.68
CA VAL A 117 3.42 6.08 -10.00
C VAL A 117 4.47 6.19 -11.09
N ASP A 118 5.62 5.57 -10.85
CA ASP A 118 6.73 5.44 -11.79
C ASP A 118 6.98 3.94 -12.05
N VAL A 119 6.90 3.55 -13.32
CA VAL A 119 7.20 2.19 -13.76
C VAL A 119 8.43 2.24 -14.67
N SER A 120 9.60 2.04 -14.08
CA SER A 120 10.85 1.92 -14.82
C SER A 120 10.92 0.63 -15.65
N LYS A 121 10.38 -0.48 -15.11
CA LYS A 121 10.32 -1.79 -15.78
C LYS A 121 9.38 -2.74 -15.07
N GLY A 122 8.75 -3.63 -15.85
CA GLY A 122 7.91 -4.71 -15.36
C GLY A 122 7.13 -5.36 -16.49
N SER A 123 6.61 -6.56 -16.27
CA SER A 123 5.81 -7.29 -17.25
C SER A 123 4.54 -7.84 -16.61
N ASN A 124 3.47 -7.99 -17.41
CA ASN A 124 2.20 -8.56 -16.96
C ASN A 124 1.60 -7.88 -15.71
N LEU A 125 1.87 -6.58 -15.52
CA LEU A 125 1.36 -5.82 -14.37
C LEU A 125 -0.15 -5.60 -14.50
N ARG A 126 -0.88 -5.88 -13.43
CA ARG A 126 -2.34 -5.72 -13.38
C ARG A 126 -2.71 -4.55 -12.48
N TRP A 127 -3.57 -3.68 -13.00
CA TRP A 127 -4.07 -2.50 -12.30
C TRP A 127 -5.58 -2.47 -12.35
N GLN A 128 -6.24 -2.29 -11.21
CA GLN A 128 -7.70 -2.26 -11.17
C GLN A 128 -8.23 -1.49 -9.96
N GLY A 129 -9.27 -0.67 -10.16
CA GLY A 129 -10.04 -0.07 -9.06
C GLY A 129 -9.27 0.91 -8.17
N ASN A 130 -8.07 1.33 -8.56
CA ASN A 130 -7.28 2.28 -7.77
C ASN A 130 -7.89 3.69 -7.84
N ILE A 131 -7.60 4.52 -6.85
CA ILE A 131 -7.89 5.96 -6.86
C ILE A 131 -6.58 6.72 -6.90
N ILE A 132 -6.52 7.73 -7.78
CA ILE A 132 -5.47 8.73 -7.83
C ILE A 132 -6.08 10.09 -7.47
N TRP A 133 -5.43 10.84 -6.57
CA TRP A 133 -5.82 12.21 -6.25
C TRP A 133 -4.61 13.05 -5.87
N GLY A 134 -4.66 14.37 -6.09
CA GLY A 134 -3.55 15.27 -5.75
C GLY A 134 -2.26 15.01 -6.56
N GLY A 135 -2.41 14.54 -7.80
CA GLY A 135 -1.35 14.21 -8.75
C GLY A 135 -1.92 13.52 -10.00
N THR A 136 -1.05 13.01 -10.88
CA THR A 136 -1.45 12.18 -12.02
C THR A 136 -1.11 10.71 -11.76
N GLY A 137 -1.73 9.80 -12.53
CA GLY A 137 -1.44 8.37 -12.44
C GLY A 137 -0.02 7.98 -12.86
N GLY A 138 0.76 8.89 -13.45
CA GLY A 138 2.07 8.59 -14.02
C GLY A 138 1.98 7.48 -15.05
N ASP A 139 2.79 6.43 -14.86
CA ASP A 139 2.83 5.26 -15.75
C ASP A 139 1.72 4.24 -15.48
N MET A 140 0.86 4.47 -14.47
CA MET A 140 -0.31 3.61 -14.27
C MET A 140 -1.25 3.72 -15.48
N PRO A 141 -1.67 2.60 -16.11
CA PRO A 141 -2.65 2.64 -17.18
C PRO A 141 -3.96 3.31 -16.72
N SER A 142 -4.55 4.16 -17.56
CA SER A 142 -5.78 4.90 -17.22
C SER A 142 -6.98 3.99 -16.93
N SER A 143 -6.99 2.75 -17.44
CA SER A 143 -7.99 1.73 -17.09
C SER A 143 -7.83 1.18 -15.66
N GLY A 144 -6.68 1.41 -15.03
CA GLY A 144 -6.33 0.89 -13.72
C GLY A 144 -6.76 1.77 -12.54
N TYR A 145 -7.18 3.00 -12.81
CA TYR A 145 -7.58 3.96 -11.78
C TYR A 145 -8.67 4.92 -12.24
N ARG A 146 -9.26 5.60 -11.25
CA ARG A 146 -10.08 6.79 -11.43
C ARG A 146 -9.43 7.98 -10.73
N SER A 147 -9.45 9.14 -11.39
CA SER A 147 -8.92 10.38 -10.82
C SER A 147 -10.04 11.14 -10.12
N VAL A 148 -10.16 10.95 -8.80
CA VAL A 148 -11.26 11.52 -8.01
C VAL A 148 -10.83 11.66 -6.55
N ASN A 149 -11.30 12.72 -5.87
CA ASN A 149 -11.00 12.93 -4.47
C ASN A 149 -11.61 11.79 -3.62
N PRO A 150 -10.81 10.98 -2.91
CA PRO A 150 -11.33 9.92 -2.05
C PRO A 150 -12.02 10.44 -0.79
N GLY A 151 -12.00 11.75 -0.51
CA GLY A 151 -12.62 12.31 0.68
C GLY A 151 -11.93 11.87 1.97
N LEU A 152 -10.59 11.71 1.94
CA LEU A 152 -9.83 11.41 3.15
C LEU A 152 -9.84 12.62 4.10
N ILE A 153 -10.13 12.36 5.38
CA ILE A 153 -10.03 13.32 6.48
C ILE A 153 -8.98 12.84 7.49
N THR A 154 -8.39 13.78 8.22
CA THR A 154 -7.47 13.45 9.31
C THR A 154 -8.27 13.22 10.60
N ASP A 155 -8.08 12.08 11.25
CA ASP A 155 -8.66 11.79 12.55
C ASP A 155 -7.86 12.44 13.70
N SER A 156 -8.32 12.23 14.94
CA SER A 156 -7.66 12.74 16.14
C SER A 156 -6.29 12.11 16.42
N GLY A 157 -5.99 10.96 15.83
CA GLY A 157 -4.69 10.29 15.88
C GLY A 157 -3.72 10.70 14.77
N GLY A 158 -4.12 11.61 13.88
CA GLY A 158 -3.32 12.05 12.74
C GLY A 158 -3.34 11.09 11.55
N LEU A 159 -4.30 10.16 11.51
CA LEU A 159 -4.46 9.20 10.41
C LEU A 159 -5.47 9.70 9.39
N TYR A 160 -5.16 9.47 8.11
CA TYR A 160 -6.05 9.76 6.99
C TYR A 160 -7.02 8.60 6.78
N ARG A 161 -8.31 8.88 6.90
CA ARG A 161 -9.44 7.93 6.87
C ARG A 161 -10.54 8.40 5.95
N LEU A 162 -11.42 7.50 5.54
CA LEU A 162 -12.61 7.87 4.77
C LEU A 162 -13.54 8.73 5.63
N GLY A 163 -13.85 9.93 5.16
CA GLY A 163 -14.57 10.91 5.98
C GLY A 163 -16.09 10.77 5.98
N SER A 164 -16.67 10.00 5.05
CA SER A 164 -18.11 9.85 4.93
C SER A 164 -18.49 8.63 4.11
N ALA A 165 -19.71 8.10 4.32
CA ALA A 165 -20.32 7.07 3.49
C ALA A 165 -20.50 7.49 2.03
N SER A 166 -20.54 8.80 1.74
CA SER A 166 -20.60 9.34 0.38
C SER A 166 -19.22 9.47 -0.28
N SER A 167 -18.15 9.05 0.39
CA SER A 167 -16.82 9.05 -0.21
C SER A 167 -16.84 8.25 -1.51
N PRO A 168 -16.21 8.74 -2.58
CA PRO A 168 -16.07 7.97 -3.80
C PRO A 168 -15.36 6.64 -3.59
N ALA A 169 -14.61 6.43 -2.50
CA ALA A 169 -13.91 5.18 -2.22
C ALA A 169 -14.81 4.10 -1.57
N VAL A 170 -15.96 4.48 -1.02
CA VAL A 170 -16.85 3.55 -0.31
C VAL A 170 -17.56 2.61 -1.27
N ASP A 171 -17.62 1.32 -0.95
CA ASP A 171 -18.33 0.24 -1.67
C ASP A 171 -17.99 0.15 -3.17
N THR A 172 -16.78 0.57 -3.55
CA THR A 172 -16.40 0.74 -4.97
C THR A 172 -15.17 -0.06 -5.37
N ALA A 173 -14.69 -0.95 -4.51
CA ALA A 173 -13.63 -1.89 -4.88
C ALA A 173 -14.07 -2.76 -6.07
N ALA A 174 -13.15 -2.95 -7.00
CA ALA A 174 -13.34 -3.80 -8.15
C ALA A 174 -12.72 -5.19 -7.91
N GLY A 175 -13.22 -6.20 -8.64
CA GLY A 175 -12.72 -7.58 -8.53
C GLY A 175 -13.16 -8.29 -7.25
N SER A 176 -12.55 -9.44 -6.96
CA SER A 176 -12.83 -10.24 -5.77
C SER A 176 -11.53 -10.60 -5.07
N TYR A 177 -11.44 -10.28 -3.78
CA TYR A 177 -10.25 -10.49 -2.95
C TYR A 177 -10.63 -11.15 -1.61
N PRO A 178 -11.08 -12.41 -1.62
CA PRO A 178 -11.59 -13.09 -0.41
C PRO A 178 -10.55 -13.25 0.70
N GLN A 179 -9.27 -13.10 0.39
CA GLN A 179 -8.17 -13.09 1.36
C GLN A 179 -8.00 -11.77 2.13
N VAL A 180 -8.81 -10.74 1.84
CA VAL A 180 -8.80 -9.42 2.50
C VAL A 180 -10.13 -9.27 3.24
N THR A 181 -10.19 -9.86 4.44
CA THR A 181 -11.44 -9.96 5.22
C THR A 181 -11.58 -8.87 6.27
N LEU A 182 -10.47 -8.25 6.66
CA LEU A 182 -10.44 -7.15 7.61
C LEU A 182 -9.89 -5.90 6.93
N ASP A 183 -10.17 -4.74 7.48
CA ASP A 183 -9.49 -3.49 7.16
C ASP A 183 -8.29 -3.28 8.09
N PHE A 184 -7.68 -2.08 8.05
CA PHE A 184 -6.56 -1.79 8.94
C PHE A 184 -6.98 -1.57 10.40
N ASP A 185 -8.24 -1.27 10.70
CA ASP A 185 -8.76 -1.16 12.07
C ASP A 185 -9.23 -2.49 12.68
N LEU A 186 -9.18 -3.58 11.91
CA LEU A 186 -9.73 -4.89 12.25
C LEU A 186 -11.26 -4.97 12.13
N PHE A 187 -11.89 -4.01 11.45
CA PHE A 187 -13.28 -4.14 11.05
C PHE A 187 -13.40 -5.13 9.91
N THR A 188 -14.48 -5.90 9.92
CA THR A 188 -14.78 -6.83 8.84
C THR A 188 -15.18 -6.04 7.60
N ARG A 189 -14.56 -6.37 6.46
CA ARG A 189 -15.02 -5.89 5.16
C ARG A 189 -16.24 -6.72 4.76
N ALA A 190 -17.43 -6.15 4.94
CA ALA A 190 -18.70 -6.84 4.78
C ALA A 190 -19.48 -6.22 3.63
N GLY A 191 -19.81 -7.02 2.61
CA GLY A 191 -20.48 -6.52 1.41
C GLY A 191 -19.48 -6.13 0.34
N ALA A 192 -19.68 -4.97 -0.29
CA ALA A 192 -18.71 -4.41 -1.22
C ALA A 192 -17.58 -3.76 -0.42
N ASN A 193 -16.32 -4.05 -0.78
CA ASN A 193 -15.21 -3.47 -0.04
C ASN A 193 -15.00 -2.01 -0.46
N ASP A 194 -14.45 -1.22 0.45
CA ASP A 194 -13.94 0.11 0.15
C ASP A 194 -12.58 0.06 -0.54
N VAL A 195 -12.27 1.07 -1.35
CA VAL A 195 -10.92 1.29 -1.89
C VAL A 195 -10.04 1.93 -0.81
N GLY A 196 -8.83 1.42 -0.63
CA GLY A 196 -7.88 1.89 0.38
C GLY A 196 -7.87 1.04 1.66
N ALA A 197 -7.09 1.47 2.63
CA ALA A 197 -6.81 0.71 3.86
C ALA A 197 -7.97 0.63 4.84
N ASP A 198 -8.81 1.66 4.85
CA ASP A 198 -9.96 1.87 5.73
C ASP A 198 -11.20 1.23 5.10
N GLU A 199 -12.01 0.55 5.91
CA GLU A 199 -13.40 0.29 5.60
C GLU A 199 -14.24 1.27 6.40
N PHE A 200 -14.98 2.14 5.71
CA PHE A 200 -15.75 3.21 6.32
C PHE A 200 -16.77 2.61 7.28
N THR A 201 -16.65 3.03 8.53
CA THR A 201 -17.62 2.72 9.58
C THR A 201 -18.04 4.02 10.25
N SER A 202 -19.34 4.19 10.53
CA SER A 202 -19.85 5.38 11.22
C SER A 202 -19.61 5.36 12.74
N GLY A 203 -18.89 4.35 13.25
CA GLY A 203 -18.62 4.13 14.66
C GLY A 203 -17.81 2.85 14.88
N GLY A 204 -17.36 2.63 16.12
CA GLY A 204 -16.47 1.52 16.47
C GLY A 204 -15.13 2.03 17.04
N THR A 205 -14.41 1.18 17.75
CA THR A 205 -13.08 1.54 18.26
C THR A 205 -12.06 1.41 17.15
N GLN A 206 -11.72 2.54 16.55
CA GLN A 206 -10.66 2.64 15.54
C GLN A 206 -9.29 2.44 16.18
N ARG A 207 -8.35 1.85 15.44
CA ARG A 207 -6.97 1.76 15.90
C ARG A 207 -6.35 3.15 15.86
N ARG A 208 -5.68 3.51 16.94
CA ARG A 208 -4.79 4.66 16.99
C ARG A 208 -3.34 4.21 16.81
N PRO A 209 -2.47 5.07 16.30
CA PRO A 209 -1.04 4.82 16.35
C PRO A 209 -0.59 4.54 17.79
N LEU A 210 0.22 3.51 17.99
CA LEU A 210 0.87 3.28 19.28
C LEU A 210 1.75 4.49 19.63
N THR A 211 1.74 4.87 20.90
CA THR A 211 2.53 5.95 21.50
C THR A 211 3.60 5.36 22.40
N THR A 212 4.52 6.22 22.88
CA THR A 212 5.52 5.82 23.88
C THR A 212 4.91 5.16 25.11
N ALA A 213 3.70 5.56 25.52
CA ALA A 213 3.01 4.98 26.67
C ALA A 213 2.44 3.56 26.41
N ASP A 214 2.27 3.18 25.14
CA ASP A 214 1.74 1.86 24.77
C ASP A 214 2.83 0.79 24.61
N VAL A 215 4.11 1.19 24.73
CA VAL A 215 5.27 0.34 24.51
C VAL A 215 6.27 0.45 25.68
N GLY A 216 7.17 -0.54 25.78
CA GLY A 216 8.15 -0.63 26.88
C GLY A 216 9.20 0.49 26.92
N PRO A 217 10.09 0.49 27.92
CA PRO A 217 9.95 1.41 29.05
C PRO A 217 10.36 2.88 28.84
N ASN A 218 10.74 3.35 27.64
CA ASN A 218 11.07 4.76 27.34
C ASN A 218 11.14 5.06 25.81
N ALA A 219 10.19 4.63 24.99
CA ALA A 219 10.31 4.76 23.53
C ALA A 219 10.57 6.21 23.02
N PRO A 220 11.56 6.42 22.11
CA PRO A 220 12.06 7.73 21.68
C PRO A 220 11.15 8.52 20.73
#